data_AF-A0A3C0BIJ4-F1
#
_entry.id   AF-A0A3C0BIJ4-F1
#
_cell.length_a   1.000
_cell.length_b   1.000
_cell.length_c   1.000
_cell.angle_alpha   90.00
_cell.angle_beta   90.00
_cell.angle_gamma   90.00
#
_symmetry.space_group_name_H-M   'P 1'
#
loop_
_entity.id
_entity.type
_entity.pdbx_description
1 polymer ?
#
loop_
_entity_poly.entity_id
_entity_poly.type
_entity_poly.pdbx_seq_one_letter_code
_entity_poly.pdbx_strand_id
1 'polypeptide(L)'
;MHGIEVFFCFSVIKDTMKLEAQFENKSGKLFSIKTGREIRTDNLVRVDAASIDAEALSSIEFAAEFTGCRSALLGLCLAWKTVEITPEVYNEEFLAALRDFLKNIEASDVYAVILPETDGTACGAALEQYTAAMVHAARRIKDCESVIGFSLPPELAADGEAASSFMNAMAVKHAQYVYFSANDTGNTQLVPYHMR
;
A
#
# COMPACT_ATOMS: atom_id res chain seq x y z
N MET A 1 29.10 25.86 48.03
CA MET A 1 27.86 25.18 47.63
C MET A 1 27.10 26.11 46.70
N HIS A 2 27.15 25.89 45.39
CA HIS A 2 26.10 26.29 44.44
C HIS A 2 26.34 25.43 43.20
N GLY A 3 25.62 24.30 43.15
CA GLY A 3 25.65 23.37 42.02
C GLY A 3 24.90 24.01 40.85
N ILE A 4 25.53 23.98 39.68
CA ILE A 4 24.91 24.37 38.42
C ILE A 4 24.15 23.14 37.92
N GLU A 5 22.82 23.19 38.01
CA GLU A 5 21.96 22.17 37.40
C GLU A 5 22.00 22.32 35.88
N VAL A 6 22.40 21.23 35.23
CA VAL A 6 22.39 21.10 33.77
C VAL A 6 20.98 20.73 33.34
N PHE A 7 20.24 21.69 32.79
CA PHE A 7 18.98 21.42 32.10
C PHE A 7 19.27 20.88 30.69
N PHE A 8 19.39 19.56 30.56
CA PHE A 8 19.23 18.91 29.26
C PHE A 8 17.75 18.92 28.89
N CYS A 9 17.36 19.91 28.08
CA CYS A 9 16.09 19.85 27.35
C CYS A 9 16.20 18.76 26.30
N PHE A 10 15.81 17.53 26.64
CA PHE A 10 15.53 16.49 25.65
C PHE A 10 14.29 16.92 24.87
N SER A 11 14.50 17.70 23.80
CA SER A 11 13.54 17.77 22.72
C SER A 11 13.49 16.38 22.10
N VAL A 12 12.49 15.58 22.49
CA VAL A 12 12.13 14.36 21.79
C VAL A 12 11.60 14.79 20.43
N ILE A 13 12.52 15.03 19.49
CA ILE A 13 12.21 14.99 18.08
C ILE A 13 11.80 13.55 17.85
N LYS A 14 10.50 13.31 17.76
CA LYS A 14 9.97 12.10 17.13
C LYS A 14 10.49 12.15 15.70
N ASP A 15 11.67 11.57 15.46
CA ASP A 15 12.10 11.21 14.13
C ASP A 15 11.05 10.22 13.62
N THR A 16 10.05 10.76 12.93
CA THR A 16 9.18 9.96 12.09
C THR A 16 10.11 9.30 11.10
N MET A 17 10.46 8.02 11.33
CA MET A 17 11.20 7.22 10.36
C MET A 17 10.47 7.31 9.03
N LYS A 18 10.98 8.14 8.13
CA LYS A 18 10.58 8.11 6.73
C LYS A 18 11.15 6.79 6.21
N LEU A 19 10.26 5.85 5.94
CA LEU A 19 10.64 4.62 5.28
C LEU A 19 11.23 4.98 3.93
N GLU A 20 12.38 4.41 3.61
CA GLU A 20 13.04 4.66 2.33
C GLU A 20 12.25 3.98 1.20
N ALA A 21 12.23 4.62 0.04
CA ALA A 21 11.67 4.01 -1.16
C ALA A 21 12.44 2.73 -1.48
N GLN A 22 11.72 1.64 -1.73
CA GLN A 22 12.30 0.35 -2.11
C GLN A 22 12.17 0.08 -3.61
N PHE A 23 11.26 0.80 -4.26
CA PHE A 23 10.96 0.69 -5.67
C PHE A 23 10.93 2.07 -6.31
N GLU A 24 11.25 2.11 -7.59
CA GLU A 24 11.22 3.33 -8.38
C GLU A 24 10.65 3.08 -9.78
N ASN A 25 9.94 4.07 -10.30
CA ASN A 25 9.52 4.10 -11.70
C ASN A 25 10.59 4.84 -12.53
N LYS A 26 11.16 4.16 -13.51
CA LYS A 26 12.04 4.76 -14.53
C LYS A 26 11.45 4.53 -15.91
N SER A 27 11.03 5.61 -16.56
CA SER A 27 10.51 5.59 -17.95
C SER A 27 9.36 4.60 -18.16
N GLY A 28 8.43 4.51 -17.19
CA GLY A 28 7.25 3.64 -17.25
C GLY A 28 7.52 2.18 -16.86
N LYS A 29 8.73 1.86 -16.41
CA LYS A 29 9.13 0.55 -15.90
C LYS A 29 9.43 0.60 -14.42
N LEU A 30 9.11 -0.47 -13.72
CA LEU A 30 9.29 -0.59 -12.27
C LEU A 30 10.60 -1.29 -11.95
N PHE A 31 11.37 -0.75 -11.02
CA PHE A 31 12.65 -1.33 -10.58
C PHE A 31 12.72 -1.43 -9.05
N SER A 32 13.32 -2.51 -8.56
CA SER A 32 13.77 -2.60 -7.17
C SER A 32 15.06 -1.77 -7.00
N ILE A 33 15.06 -0.82 -6.08
CA ILE A 33 16.22 0.05 -5.80
C ILE A 33 17.39 -0.78 -5.27
N LYS A 34 17.11 -1.73 -4.37
CA LYS A 34 18.12 -2.58 -3.71
C LYS A 34 18.88 -3.46 -4.70
N THR A 35 18.19 -4.01 -5.70
CA THR A 35 18.77 -5.00 -6.62
C THR A 35 19.04 -4.44 -8.02
N GLY A 36 18.45 -3.30 -8.37
CA GLY A 36 18.45 -2.75 -9.73
C GLY A 36 17.63 -3.57 -10.73
N ARG A 37 16.90 -4.60 -10.29
CA ARG A 37 16.15 -5.51 -11.16
C ARG A 37 14.81 -4.89 -11.57
N GLU A 38 14.47 -5.04 -12.85
CA GLU A 38 13.13 -4.72 -13.38
C GLU A 38 12.10 -5.69 -12.78
N ILE A 39 11.07 -5.13 -12.15
CA ILE A 39 9.89 -5.85 -11.70
C ILE A 39 8.90 -5.85 -12.84
N ARG A 40 8.60 -7.03 -13.35
CA ARG A 40 7.62 -7.21 -14.41
C ARG A 40 6.24 -6.86 -13.88
N THR A 41 5.50 -6.05 -14.63
CA THR A 41 4.11 -5.72 -14.29
C THR A 41 3.10 -6.46 -15.16
N ASP A 42 3.55 -7.27 -16.13
CA ASP A 42 2.76 -8.01 -17.12
C ASP A 42 2.26 -9.38 -16.62
N ASN A 43 2.60 -9.75 -15.39
CA ASN A 43 2.29 -11.04 -14.76
C ASN A 43 1.49 -10.89 -13.46
N LEU A 44 0.58 -9.90 -13.41
CA LEU A 44 -0.22 -9.62 -12.22
C LEU A 44 -1.14 -10.80 -11.87
N VAL A 45 -0.99 -11.34 -10.66
CA VAL A 45 -1.91 -12.31 -10.07
C VAL A 45 -2.83 -11.55 -9.12
N ARG A 46 -4.13 -11.48 -9.44
CA ARG A 46 -5.09 -10.82 -8.56
C ARG A 46 -5.52 -11.75 -7.43
N VAL A 47 -5.54 -11.20 -6.22
CA VAL A 47 -6.01 -11.87 -5.01
C VAL A 47 -7.08 -10.99 -4.39
N ASP A 48 -8.30 -11.51 -4.30
CA ASP A 48 -9.38 -10.84 -3.60
C ASP A 48 -9.21 -11.02 -2.09
N ALA A 49 -8.34 -10.21 -1.49
CA ALA A 49 -8.05 -10.29 -0.07
C ALA A 49 -9.29 -10.00 0.78
N ALA A 50 -10.22 -9.18 0.26
CA ALA A 50 -11.42 -8.78 1.00
C ALA A 50 -12.45 -9.90 1.17
N SER A 51 -12.41 -10.96 0.36
CA SER A 51 -13.29 -12.13 0.49
C SER A 51 -12.67 -13.30 1.26
N ILE A 52 -11.40 -13.20 1.68
CA ILE A 52 -10.70 -14.22 2.44
C ILE A 52 -10.88 -13.94 3.93
N ASP A 53 -11.16 -14.99 4.71
CA ASP A 53 -11.21 -14.86 6.16
C ASP A 53 -9.84 -14.49 6.75
N ALA A 54 -9.83 -13.76 7.87
CA ALA A 54 -8.60 -13.23 8.44
C ALA A 54 -7.62 -14.34 8.88
N GLU A 55 -8.13 -15.47 9.35
CA GLU A 55 -7.32 -16.61 9.80
C GLU A 55 -6.56 -17.24 8.62
N ALA A 56 -7.28 -17.55 7.53
CA ALA A 56 -6.72 -18.10 6.30
C ALA A 56 -5.76 -17.11 5.62
N LEU A 57 -6.12 -15.82 5.55
CA LEU A 57 -5.25 -14.79 4.96
C LEU A 57 -3.91 -14.71 5.69
N SER A 58 -3.91 -14.77 7.02
CA SER A 58 -2.71 -14.71 7.84
C SER A 58 -1.86 -16.00 7.83
N SER A 59 -2.40 -17.09 7.27
CA SER A 59 -1.77 -18.41 7.32
C SER A 59 -0.51 -18.49 6.44
N ILE A 60 0.42 -19.35 6.87
CA ILE A 60 1.64 -19.64 6.09
C ILE A 60 1.28 -20.45 4.84
N GLU A 61 0.27 -21.31 4.94
CA GLU A 61 -0.26 -22.14 3.87
C GLU A 61 -0.76 -21.28 2.70
N PHE A 62 -1.54 -20.23 3.00
CA PHE A 62 -2.01 -19.31 1.98
C PHE A 62 -0.86 -18.54 1.33
N ALA A 63 0.09 -18.03 2.12
CA ALA A 63 1.29 -17.40 1.58
C ALA A 63 2.11 -18.35 0.70
N ALA A 64 2.19 -19.63 1.07
CA ALA A 64 2.96 -20.65 0.36
C ALA A 64 2.48 -20.86 -1.09
N GLU A 65 1.19 -20.64 -1.37
CA GLU A 65 0.62 -20.68 -2.73
C GLU A 65 1.33 -19.73 -3.69
N PHE A 66 1.81 -18.59 -3.20
CA PHE A 66 2.45 -17.55 -4.01
C PHE A 66 3.97 -17.63 -3.97
N THR A 67 4.56 -18.03 -2.84
CA THR A 67 6.04 -18.09 -2.70
C THR A 67 6.72 -19.10 -3.63
N GLY A 68 6.00 -20.13 -4.08
CA GLY A 68 6.48 -21.06 -5.11
C GLY A 68 6.64 -20.41 -6.50
N CYS A 69 5.92 -19.32 -6.76
CA CYS A 69 5.93 -18.56 -8.00
C CYS A 69 6.93 -17.40 -7.91
N ARG A 70 8.23 -17.70 -8.04
CA ARG A 70 9.28 -16.66 -8.03
C ARG A 70 8.96 -15.52 -9.00
N SER A 71 9.11 -14.28 -8.52
CA SER A 71 8.87 -13.06 -9.28
C SER A 71 7.41 -12.79 -9.68
N ALA A 72 6.45 -13.36 -8.94
CA ALA A 72 5.05 -12.97 -9.07
C ALA A 72 4.82 -11.54 -8.54
N LEU A 73 4.01 -10.78 -9.27
CA LEU A 73 3.45 -9.51 -8.81
C LEU A 73 2.00 -9.77 -8.41
N LEU A 74 1.67 -9.56 -7.15
CA LEU A 74 0.32 -9.72 -6.62
C LEU A 74 -0.43 -8.39 -6.69
N GLY A 75 -1.66 -8.43 -7.19
CA GLY A 75 -2.62 -7.34 -7.07
C GLY A 75 -3.62 -7.69 -5.98
N LEU A 76 -3.47 -7.10 -4.79
CA LEU A 76 -4.35 -7.38 -3.66
C LEU A 76 -5.57 -6.46 -3.73
N CYS A 77 -6.72 -7.02 -4.12
CA CYS A 77 -7.98 -6.29 -4.12
C CYS A 77 -8.46 -6.05 -2.69
N LEU A 78 -8.61 -4.78 -2.32
CA LEU A 78 -9.07 -4.34 -1.00
C LEU A 78 -10.35 -3.53 -1.17
N ALA A 79 -11.49 -4.13 -0.89
CA ALA A 79 -12.75 -3.39 -0.79
C ALA A 79 -12.66 -2.36 0.34
N TRP A 80 -12.97 -1.09 0.02
CA TRP A 80 -12.96 0.00 1.00
C TRP A 80 -13.84 -0.33 2.21
N LYS A 81 -15.03 -0.90 1.99
CA LYS A 81 -15.95 -1.33 3.05
C LYS A 81 -15.41 -2.45 3.95
N THR A 82 -14.42 -3.20 3.49
CA THR A 82 -13.73 -4.20 4.31
C THR A 82 -12.65 -3.55 5.18
N VAL A 83 -11.98 -2.51 4.67
CA VAL A 83 -10.98 -1.72 5.41
C VAL A 83 -11.64 -0.85 6.49
N GLU A 84 -12.77 -0.23 6.16
CA GLU A 84 -13.54 0.66 7.03
C GLU A 84 -14.97 0.15 7.12
N ILE A 85 -15.33 -0.41 8.28
CA ILE A 85 -16.62 -1.08 8.52
C ILE A 85 -17.73 -0.02 8.62
N THR A 86 -17.45 1.04 9.36
CA THR A 86 -18.27 2.25 9.48
C THR A 86 -17.32 3.46 9.54
N PRO A 87 -17.81 4.70 9.31
CA PRO A 87 -16.95 5.87 9.29
C PRO A 87 -16.03 5.96 10.51
N GLU A 88 -14.73 6.04 10.25
CA GLU A 88 -13.62 6.07 11.22
C GLU A 88 -13.43 4.81 12.08
N VAL A 89 -14.15 3.72 11.77
CA VAL A 89 -14.02 2.41 12.41
C VAL A 89 -13.39 1.42 11.43
N TYR A 90 -12.10 1.20 11.61
CA TYR A 90 -11.31 0.35 10.74
C TYR A 90 -11.34 -1.11 11.17
N ASN A 91 -11.32 -2.02 10.20
CA ASN A 91 -11.22 -3.46 10.43
C ASN A 91 -9.78 -3.85 10.79
N GLU A 92 -9.42 -3.66 12.05
CA GLU A 92 -8.06 -3.88 12.54
C GLU A 92 -7.61 -5.35 12.51
N GLU A 93 -8.57 -6.29 12.54
CA GLU A 93 -8.34 -7.73 12.40
C GLU A 93 -7.93 -8.08 10.98
N PHE A 94 -8.71 -7.64 9.98
CA PHE A 94 -8.37 -7.81 8.58
C PHE A 94 -7.02 -7.16 8.23
N LEU A 95 -6.77 -5.93 8.69
CA LEU A 95 -5.51 -5.24 8.42
C LEU A 95 -4.30 -5.89 9.10
N ALA A 96 -4.49 -6.57 10.23
CA ALA A 96 -3.45 -7.38 10.86
C ALA A 96 -3.16 -8.63 10.03
N ALA A 97 -4.19 -9.36 9.60
CA ALA A 97 -4.04 -10.54 8.76
C ALA A 97 -3.37 -10.21 7.41
N LEU A 98 -3.79 -9.10 6.77
CA LEU A 98 -3.16 -8.60 5.56
C LEU A 98 -1.68 -8.30 5.76
N ARG A 99 -1.32 -7.68 6.88
CA ARG A 99 0.08 -7.40 7.22
C ARG A 99 0.86 -8.71 7.38
N ASP A 100 0.32 -9.70 8.08
CA ASP A 100 0.99 -10.97 8.31
C ASP A 100 1.19 -11.75 7.01
N PHE A 101 0.20 -11.77 6.12
CA PHE A 101 0.34 -12.27 4.76
C PHE A 101 1.50 -11.59 4.01
N LEU A 102 1.50 -10.26 3.99
CA LEU A 102 2.53 -9.46 3.32
C LEU A 102 3.93 -9.73 3.90
N LYS A 103 4.03 -9.96 5.22
CA LYS A 103 5.27 -10.36 5.89
C LYS A 103 5.73 -11.76 5.49
N ASN A 104 4.81 -12.71 5.38
CA ASN A 104 5.14 -14.08 5.01
C ASN A 104 5.73 -14.18 3.58
N ILE A 105 5.35 -13.28 2.66
CA ILE A 105 5.88 -13.27 1.28
C ILE A 105 7.21 -12.52 1.11
N GLU A 106 7.66 -11.71 2.09
CA GLU A 106 8.88 -10.87 1.96
C GLU A 106 10.14 -11.67 1.64
N ALA A 107 10.26 -12.87 2.19
CA ALA A 107 11.42 -13.73 1.98
C ALA A 107 11.49 -14.33 0.56
N SER A 108 10.47 -14.12 -0.29
CA SER A 108 10.21 -14.95 -1.47
C SER A 108 10.20 -14.23 -2.82
N ASP A 109 10.88 -13.09 -3.01
CA ASP A 109 10.91 -12.32 -4.29
C ASP A 109 9.51 -12.17 -4.95
N VAL A 110 8.48 -12.10 -4.11
CA VAL A 110 7.08 -11.87 -4.46
C VAL A 110 6.73 -10.51 -3.91
N TYR A 111 6.09 -9.69 -4.74
CA TYR A 111 5.75 -8.32 -4.40
C TYR A 111 4.26 -8.07 -4.57
N ALA A 112 3.73 -7.10 -3.84
CA ALA A 112 2.32 -6.77 -3.83
C ALA A 112 2.08 -5.29 -4.18
N VAL A 113 1.02 -5.06 -4.94
CA VAL A 113 0.39 -3.75 -5.13
C VAL A 113 -1.02 -3.83 -4.56
N ILE A 114 -1.38 -2.84 -3.74
CA ILE A 114 -2.73 -2.71 -3.19
C ILE A 114 -3.64 -2.14 -4.27
N LEU A 115 -4.77 -2.81 -4.51
CA LEU A 115 -5.79 -2.42 -5.47
C LEU A 115 -7.08 -2.06 -4.72
N PRO A 116 -7.29 -0.78 -4.34
CA PRO A 116 -8.50 -0.38 -3.65
C PRO A 116 -9.73 -0.53 -4.55
N GLU A 117 -10.79 -1.12 -4.01
CA GLU A 117 -12.09 -1.26 -4.66
C GLU A 117 -13.13 -0.41 -3.93
N THR A 118 -13.86 0.40 -4.69
CA THR A 118 -14.59 1.56 -4.16
C THR A 118 -16.06 1.57 -4.57
N ASP A 119 -16.52 0.59 -5.35
CA ASP A 119 -17.84 0.58 -6.01
C ASP A 119 -18.17 1.88 -6.77
N GLY A 120 -17.15 2.63 -7.23
CA GLY A 120 -17.31 3.92 -7.91
C GLY A 120 -17.63 5.10 -7.00
N THR A 121 -17.47 4.95 -5.68
CA THR A 121 -17.88 5.95 -4.69
C THR A 121 -16.74 6.82 -4.16
N ALA A 122 -15.49 6.57 -4.55
CA ALA A 122 -14.33 7.30 -4.02
C ALA A 122 -14.10 8.65 -4.73
N CYS A 123 -15.12 9.50 -4.75
CA CYS A 123 -15.06 10.84 -5.37
C CYS A 123 -15.91 11.86 -4.59
N GLY A 124 -15.70 13.14 -4.88
CA GLY A 124 -16.46 14.24 -4.27
C GLY A 124 -16.41 14.21 -2.74
N ALA A 125 -17.57 14.26 -2.09
CA ALA A 125 -17.69 14.30 -0.63
C ALA A 125 -17.15 13.04 0.08
N ALA A 126 -17.08 11.91 -0.61
CA ALA A 126 -16.58 10.65 -0.06
C ALA A 126 -15.06 10.51 -0.14
N LEU A 127 -14.38 11.41 -0.89
CA LEU A 127 -12.94 11.34 -1.11
C LEU A 127 -12.13 11.46 0.18
N GLU A 128 -12.53 12.35 1.10
CA GLU A 128 -11.82 12.54 2.37
C GLU A 128 -11.87 11.28 3.23
N GLN A 129 -13.04 10.64 3.32
CA GLN A 129 -13.23 9.41 4.07
C GLN A 129 -12.46 8.24 3.44
N TYR A 130 -12.56 8.08 2.12
CA TYR A 130 -11.78 7.08 1.38
C TYR A 130 -10.28 7.27 1.59
N THR A 131 -9.80 8.51 1.50
CA THR A 131 -8.39 8.84 1.72
C THR A 131 -7.95 8.50 3.14
N ALA A 132 -8.77 8.80 4.15
CA ALA A 132 -8.49 8.44 5.53
C ALA A 132 -8.39 6.92 5.73
N ALA A 133 -9.30 6.14 5.13
CA ALA A 133 -9.28 4.68 5.18
C ALA A 133 -8.02 4.09 4.54
N MET A 134 -7.62 4.59 3.36
CA MET A 134 -6.41 4.11 2.67
C MET A 134 -5.12 4.55 3.38
N VAL A 135 -5.08 5.76 3.96
CA VAL A 135 -3.97 6.20 4.81
C VAL A 135 -3.83 5.31 6.05
N HIS A 136 -4.96 4.88 6.63
CA HIS A 136 -4.94 3.95 7.77
C HIS A 136 -4.44 2.56 7.35
N ALA A 137 -4.92 2.03 6.23
CA ALA A 137 -4.42 0.76 5.66
C ALA A 137 -2.92 0.83 5.38
N ALA A 138 -2.46 1.89 4.70
CA ALA A 138 -1.05 2.17 4.43
C ALA A 138 -0.22 2.21 5.71
N ARG A 139 -0.72 2.83 6.78
CA ARG A 139 -0.04 2.83 8.08
C ARG A 139 0.15 1.44 8.65
N ARG A 140 -0.81 0.53 8.46
CA ARG A 140 -0.75 -0.85 8.98
C ARG A 140 0.26 -1.72 8.22
N ILE A 141 0.46 -1.48 6.93
CA ILE A 141 1.35 -2.28 6.08
C ILE A 141 2.67 -1.56 5.73
N LYS A 142 2.94 -0.40 6.35
CA LYS A 142 4.08 0.45 6.01
C LYS A 142 5.43 -0.24 6.16
N ASP A 143 5.55 -1.17 7.10
CA ASP A 143 6.78 -1.87 7.37
C ASP A 143 6.95 -3.13 6.51
N CYS A 144 6.05 -3.40 5.56
CA CYS A 144 6.14 -4.53 4.65
C CYS A 144 6.99 -4.20 3.40
N GLU A 145 8.17 -4.80 3.28
CA GLU A 145 9.10 -4.67 2.15
C GLU A 145 8.55 -5.26 0.85
N SER A 146 7.63 -6.21 0.97
CA SER A 146 6.93 -6.82 -0.17
C SER A 146 5.96 -5.85 -0.85
N VAL A 147 5.56 -4.74 -0.21
CA VAL A 147 4.57 -3.80 -0.76
C VAL A 147 5.25 -2.72 -1.59
N ILE A 148 4.89 -2.67 -2.88
CA ILE A 148 5.37 -1.67 -3.83
C ILE A 148 4.59 -0.36 -3.69
N GLY A 149 3.27 -0.45 -3.55
CA GLY A 149 2.42 0.72 -3.43
C GLY A 149 0.96 0.44 -3.79
N PHE A 150 0.29 1.44 -4.36
CA PHE A 150 -1.17 1.48 -4.51
C PHE A 150 -1.57 1.78 -5.96
N SER A 151 -2.62 1.12 -6.47
CA SER A 151 -3.32 1.63 -7.63
C SER A 151 -4.31 2.72 -7.23
N LEU A 152 -4.55 3.68 -8.13
CA LEU A 152 -5.63 4.64 -8.01
C LEU A 152 -6.91 4.02 -8.61
N PRO A 153 -8.07 4.07 -7.93
CA PRO A 153 -9.36 3.72 -8.54
C PRO A 153 -9.65 4.54 -9.81
N PRO A 154 -10.40 4.01 -10.80
CA PRO A 154 -10.64 4.71 -12.06
C PRO A 154 -11.23 6.11 -11.90
N GLU A 155 -12.20 6.28 -10.99
CA GLU A 155 -12.84 7.56 -10.71
C GLU A 155 -11.87 8.59 -10.09
N LEU A 156 -10.92 8.11 -9.29
CA LEU A 156 -9.89 8.95 -8.69
C LEU A 156 -8.82 9.31 -9.73
N ALA A 157 -8.40 8.34 -10.55
CA ALA A 157 -7.39 8.53 -11.58
C ALA A 157 -7.85 9.50 -12.70
N ALA A 158 -9.15 9.58 -12.94
CA ALA A 158 -9.76 10.48 -13.92
C ALA A 158 -9.76 11.95 -13.48
N ASP A 159 -9.68 12.22 -12.17
CA ASP A 159 -9.63 13.55 -11.59
C ASP A 159 -8.21 13.83 -11.06
N GLY A 160 -7.44 14.61 -11.82
CA GLY A 160 -6.04 14.92 -11.47
C GLY A 160 -5.88 15.67 -10.14
N GLU A 161 -6.86 16.49 -9.75
CA GLU A 161 -6.82 17.21 -8.48
C GLU A 161 -7.10 16.26 -7.31
N ALA A 162 -8.12 15.41 -7.45
CA ALA A 162 -8.43 14.38 -6.46
C ALA A 162 -7.28 13.37 -6.30
N ALA A 163 -6.69 12.90 -7.41
CA ALA A 163 -5.51 12.03 -7.40
C ALA A 163 -4.31 12.70 -6.71
N SER A 164 -4.07 13.98 -7.00
CA SER A 164 -3.02 14.78 -6.32
C SER A 164 -3.26 14.86 -4.82
N SER A 165 -4.49 15.19 -4.41
CA SER A 165 -4.88 15.32 -3.01
C SER A 165 -4.66 14.01 -2.25
N PHE A 166 -5.13 12.88 -2.82
CA PHE A 166 -4.92 11.55 -2.27
C PHE A 166 -3.43 11.20 -2.11
N MET A 167 -2.64 11.36 -3.17
CA MET A 167 -1.20 11.05 -3.13
C MET A 167 -0.44 11.93 -2.14
N ASN A 168 -0.82 13.21 -2.03
CA ASN A 168 -0.24 14.12 -1.05
C ASN A 168 -0.56 13.70 0.38
N ALA A 169 -1.80 13.30 0.67
CA ALA A 169 -2.21 12.81 1.98
C ALA A 169 -1.43 11.56 2.40
N MET A 170 -1.26 10.62 1.47
CA MET A 170 -0.45 9.41 1.66
C MET A 170 1.03 9.76 1.90
N ALA A 171 1.61 10.65 1.09
CA ALA A 171 3.03 11.01 1.13
C ALA A 171 3.47 11.65 2.45
N VAL A 172 2.55 12.21 3.26
CA VAL A 172 2.89 12.77 4.58
C VAL A 172 3.63 11.77 5.47
N LYS A 173 3.20 10.50 5.44
CA LYS A 173 3.79 9.42 6.27
C LYS A 173 4.24 8.20 5.46
N HIS A 174 3.84 8.13 4.19
CA HIS A 174 3.98 6.95 3.34
C HIS A 174 4.55 7.31 1.95
N ALA A 175 5.57 8.16 1.92
CA ALA A 175 6.21 8.63 0.69
C ALA A 175 6.96 7.54 -0.10
N GLN A 176 7.16 6.36 0.48
CA GLN A 176 7.89 5.25 -0.16
C GLN A 176 7.10 4.53 -1.25
N TYR A 177 5.78 4.74 -1.33
CA TYR A 177 4.91 3.99 -2.23
C TYR A 177 4.92 4.55 -3.66
N VAL A 178 4.91 3.63 -4.63
CA VAL A 178 4.68 3.92 -6.05
C VAL A 178 3.18 3.86 -6.34
N TYR A 179 2.70 4.76 -7.19
CA TYR A 179 1.29 4.78 -7.61
C TYR A 179 1.12 4.22 -9.02
N PHE A 180 0.03 3.49 -9.24
CA PHE A 180 -0.32 2.85 -10.50
C PHE A 180 -1.68 3.34 -10.98
N SER A 181 -1.85 3.54 -12.29
CA SER A 181 -3.16 3.84 -12.86
C SER A 181 -4.07 2.62 -12.77
N ALA A 182 -5.37 2.86 -12.55
CA ALA A 182 -6.38 1.81 -12.47
C ALA A 182 -6.32 0.86 -13.66
N ASN A 183 -6.46 -0.43 -13.36
CA ASN A 183 -6.64 -1.49 -14.33
C ASN A 183 -8.10 -1.91 -14.36
N ASP A 184 -8.72 -1.82 -15.53
CA ASP A 184 -9.95 -2.55 -15.83
C ASP A 184 -9.83 -3.99 -15.33
N THR A 185 -10.92 -4.57 -14.84
CA THR A 185 -10.97 -5.90 -14.21
C THR A 185 -10.44 -7.04 -15.09
N GLY A 186 -10.30 -6.82 -16.40
CA GLY A 186 -9.66 -7.75 -17.35
C GLY A 186 -8.15 -7.55 -17.57
N ASN A 187 -7.53 -6.53 -16.98
CA ASN A 187 -6.13 -6.19 -17.26
C ASN A 187 -5.17 -6.92 -16.32
N THR A 188 -4.23 -7.66 -16.91
CA THR A 188 -3.16 -8.40 -16.23
C THR A 188 -1.87 -7.59 -16.10
N GLN A 189 -1.88 -6.32 -16.54
CA GLN A 189 -0.71 -5.46 -16.53
C GLN A 189 -0.91 -4.17 -15.75
N LEU A 190 -0.13 -3.91 -14.70
CA LEU A 190 -0.14 -2.59 -14.02
C LEU A 190 0.74 -1.58 -14.77
N VAL A 191 0.23 -0.36 -14.91
CA VAL A 191 0.96 0.77 -15.50
C VAL A 191 1.22 1.81 -14.40
N PRO A 192 2.49 2.21 -14.18
CA PRO A 192 2.78 3.29 -13.24
C PRO A 192 2.02 4.58 -13.60
N TYR A 193 1.44 5.22 -12.59
CA TYR A 193 0.66 6.44 -12.79
C TYR A 193 1.61 7.61 -13.09
N HIS A 194 1.30 8.32 -14.18
CA HIS A 194 1.93 9.58 -14.52
C HIS A 194 0.85 10.66 -14.44
N MET A 195 1.02 11.61 -13.53
CA MET A 195 0.18 12.80 -13.47
C MET A 195 0.34 13.55 -14.79
N ARG A 196 -0.79 13.80 -15.46
CA ARG A 196 -0.84 14.51 -16.76
C ARG A 196 -0.68 16.00 -16.59
#